data_AF-A0A371DTK4-F1
#
_entry.id   AF-A0A371DTK4-F1
#
_cell.length_a   1.000
_cell.length_b   1.000
_cell.length_c   1.000
_cell.angle_alpha   90.00
_cell.angle_beta   90.00
_cell.angle_gamma   90.00
#
_symmetry.space_group_name_H-M   'P 1'
#
loop_
_entity.id
_entity.type
_entity.pdbx_description
1 polymer ?
#
loop_
_entity_poly.entity_id
_entity_poly.type
_entity_poly.pdbx_seq_one_letter_code
_entity_poly.pdbx_strand_id
1 'polypeptide(L)'
;VIELVGPKRFRGICSDNTGNTTKARNQVHEKYPWIQILPDACHRLGRLCGDICKMDCFKDVISNLRRTLKFFSKSTDAREHLRRKRAELGIRRGLVSIGKTRFASIYHAAASLIRCMPALRELCTSGTINITFSADLENLVKVLEPIGKSIECLESTHSTVSDVYLFWLACMASIHDIIVHDDSLETSVKEDIRQATNRRWIQMIEQAPCDVYYTGFFFDPRECRHQTEGIQPLISCQNIADTIYGRI
;
A
#
# COMPACT_ATOMS: atom_id res chain seq x y z
N VAL A 1 17.84 -26.36 8.24
CA VAL A 1 16.67 -26.12 9.12
C VAL A 1 15.54 -27.11 8.87
N ILE A 2 14.95 -27.17 7.67
CA ILE A 2 13.82 -28.07 7.37
C ILE A 2 14.14 -29.54 7.69
N GLU A 3 15.31 -30.04 7.26
CA GLU A 3 15.74 -31.42 7.54
C GLU A 3 16.01 -31.66 9.01
N LEU A 4 16.64 -30.70 9.70
CA LEU A 4 16.96 -30.78 11.13
C LEU A 4 15.69 -30.88 12.00
N VAL A 5 14.66 -30.08 11.69
CA VAL A 5 13.40 -30.05 12.45
C VAL A 5 12.45 -31.17 12.01
N GLY A 6 12.56 -31.61 10.76
CA GLY A 6 11.72 -32.61 10.12
C GLY A 6 10.69 -31.96 9.18
N PRO A 7 10.70 -32.29 7.88
CA PRO A 7 9.89 -31.59 6.88
C PRO A 7 8.38 -31.75 7.07
N LYS A 8 7.93 -32.84 7.71
CA LYS A 8 6.51 -33.08 8.04
C LYS A 8 5.92 -32.07 9.03
N ARG A 9 6.76 -31.29 9.73
CA ARG A 9 6.34 -30.26 10.68
C ARG A 9 6.08 -28.89 10.02
N PHE A 10 6.40 -28.75 8.74
CA PHE A 10 6.20 -27.51 7.98
C PHE A 10 4.97 -27.64 7.08
N ARG A 11 4.20 -26.56 6.98
CA ARG A 11 3.00 -26.48 6.13
C ARG A 11 3.07 -25.38 5.08
N GLY A 12 3.90 -24.36 5.30
CA GLY A 12 4.07 -23.28 4.36
C GLY A 12 5.45 -22.65 4.45
N ILE A 13 5.84 -21.96 3.38
CA ILE A 13 7.06 -21.16 3.30
C ILE A 13 6.74 -19.82 2.63
N CYS A 14 7.13 -18.74 3.30
CA CYS A 14 7.02 -17.38 2.80
C CYS A 14 8.39 -16.72 2.76
N SER A 15 8.66 -15.95 1.72
CA SER A 15 9.81 -15.03 1.64
C SER A 15 9.55 -14.00 0.56
N ASP A 16 10.42 -12.98 0.50
CA ASP A 16 10.32 -11.93 -0.51
C ASP A 16 10.25 -12.50 -1.94
N ASN A 17 9.86 -11.66 -2.90
CA ASN A 17 9.68 -12.11 -4.29
C ASN A 17 10.91 -11.85 -5.16
N THR A 18 12.12 -11.95 -4.61
CA THR A 18 13.35 -11.91 -5.41
C THR A 18 13.58 -13.23 -6.15
N GLY A 19 14.40 -13.21 -7.20
CA GLY A 19 14.60 -14.40 -8.05
C GLY A 19 15.17 -15.59 -7.28
N ASN A 20 16.15 -15.34 -6.40
CA ASN A 20 16.81 -16.38 -5.61
C ASN A 20 15.87 -17.00 -4.57
N THR A 21 15.08 -16.19 -3.87
CA THR A 21 14.12 -16.69 -2.88
C THR A 21 12.95 -17.42 -3.51
N THR A 22 12.47 -16.95 -4.67
CA THR A 22 11.44 -17.66 -5.45
C THR A 22 11.95 -19.02 -5.90
N LYS A 23 13.17 -19.09 -6.45
CA LYS A 23 13.80 -20.36 -6.83
C LYS A 23 13.96 -21.31 -5.64
N ALA A 24 14.40 -20.80 -4.49
CA ALA A 24 14.54 -21.59 -3.27
C ALA A 24 13.19 -22.16 -2.79
N ARG A 25 12.11 -21.36 -2.81
CA ARG A 25 10.76 -21.86 -2.45
C ARG A 25 10.30 -22.95 -3.40
N ASN A 26 10.54 -22.79 -4.71
CA ASN A 26 10.19 -23.81 -5.70
C ASN A 26 10.95 -25.13 -5.46
N GLN A 27 12.25 -25.06 -5.17
CA GLN A 27 13.05 -26.24 -4.83
C GLN A 27 12.58 -26.93 -3.54
N VAL A 28 12.17 -26.15 -2.53
CA VAL A 28 11.59 -26.70 -1.30
C VAL A 28 10.26 -27.40 -1.59
N HIS A 29 9.40 -26.80 -2.40
CA HIS A 29 8.11 -27.37 -2.77
C HIS A 29 8.26 -28.63 -3.63
N GLU A 30 9.20 -28.64 -4.57
CA GLU A 30 9.53 -29.83 -5.37
C GLU A 30 10.00 -31.00 -4.50
N LYS A 31 10.84 -30.72 -3.49
CA LYS A 31 11.31 -31.73 -2.53
C LYS A 31 10.24 -32.14 -1.50
N TYR A 32 9.36 -31.22 -1.11
CA TYR A 32 8.35 -31.39 -0.07
C TYR A 32 7.00 -30.78 -0.49
N PRO A 33 6.20 -31.47 -1.33
CA PRO A 33 5.00 -30.90 -1.96
C PRO A 33 3.91 -30.43 -0.99
N TRP A 34 3.88 -30.94 0.25
CA TRP A 34 2.94 -30.49 1.27
C TRP A 34 3.30 -29.15 1.91
N ILE A 35 4.49 -28.61 1.65
CA ILE A 35 4.90 -27.27 2.08
C ILE A 35 4.43 -26.29 1.02
N GLN A 36 3.36 -25.57 1.32
CA GLN A 36 2.74 -24.60 0.41
C GLN A 36 3.61 -23.35 0.26
N ILE A 37 3.71 -22.82 -0.96
CA ILE A 37 4.41 -21.56 -1.20
C ILE A 37 3.44 -20.42 -0.93
N LEU A 38 3.83 -19.49 -0.06
CA LEU A 38 3.10 -18.25 0.23
C LEU A 38 3.91 -17.06 -0.31
N PRO A 39 3.61 -16.55 -1.51
CA PRO A 39 4.27 -15.36 -2.05
C PRO A 39 4.07 -14.13 -1.15
N ASP A 40 5.11 -13.37 -0.83
CA ASP A 40 4.98 -12.18 0.01
C ASP A 40 4.07 -11.10 -0.61
N ALA A 41 2.87 -10.95 -0.02
CA ALA A 41 1.81 -10.05 -0.48
C ALA A 41 2.18 -8.57 -0.31
N CYS A 42 2.70 -8.21 0.86
CA CYS A 42 3.08 -6.83 1.19
C CYS A 42 4.19 -6.34 0.26
N HIS A 43 5.18 -7.20 -0.02
CA HIS A 43 6.26 -6.86 -0.95
C HIS A 43 5.77 -6.66 -2.38
N ARG A 44 4.77 -7.43 -2.82
CA ARG A 44 4.18 -7.26 -4.16
C ARG A 44 3.38 -5.95 -4.28
N LEU A 45 2.61 -5.58 -3.26
CA LEU A 45 1.96 -4.26 -3.20
C LEU A 45 2.99 -3.14 -3.11
N GLY A 46 4.06 -3.33 -2.34
CA GLY A 46 5.18 -2.39 -2.27
C GLY A 46 5.84 -2.18 -3.64
N ARG A 47 5.97 -3.24 -4.45
CA ARG A 47 6.43 -3.13 -5.84
C ARG A 47 5.44 -2.40 -6.74
N LEU A 48 4.13 -2.60 -6.58
CA LEU A 48 3.12 -1.82 -7.30
C LEU A 48 3.24 -0.32 -6.99
N CYS A 49 3.36 0.05 -5.71
CA CYS A 49 3.63 1.43 -5.30
C CYS A 49 4.90 1.97 -5.98
N GLY A 50 5.97 1.15 -6.02
CA GLY A 50 7.21 1.49 -6.70
C GLY A 50 7.09 1.66 -8.22
N ASP A 51 6.24 0.89 -8.90
CA ASP A 51 5.98 1.02 -10.33
C ASP A 51 5.23 2.32 -10.64
N ILE A 52 4.20 2.64 -9.84
CA ILE A 52 3.45 3.90 -9.96
C ILE A 52 4.36 5.10 -9.72
N CYS A 53 5.20 5.05 -8.68
CA CYS A 53 6.15 6.12 -8.37
C CYS A 53 7.24 6.35 -9.44
N LYS A 54 7.40 5.45 -10.41
CA LYS A 54 8.35 5.59 -11.52
C LYS A 54 7.73 6.20 -12.77
N MET A 55 6.40 6.33 -12.83
CA MET A 55 5.70 6.97 -13.95
C MET A 55 6.12 8.43 -14.07
N ASP A 56 6.24 8.91 -15.31
CA ASP A 56 6.80 10.24 -15.60
C ASP A 56 5.98 11.36 -14.97
N CYS A 57 4.65 11.24 -14.98
CA CYS A 57 3.74 12.21 -14.38
C CYS A 57 3.98 12.44 -12.87
N PHE A 58 4.52 11.46 -12.15
CA PHE A 58 4.76 11.57 -10.70
C PHE A 58 6.21 11.95 -10.33
N LYS A 59 7.12 12.06 -11.30
CA LYS A 59 8.55 12.34 -11.01
C LYS A 59 8.76 13.69 -10.33
N ASP A 60 8.10 14.74 -10.83
CA ASP A 60 8.30 16.10 -10.32
C ASP A 60 7.70 16.29 -8.93
N VAL A 61 6.46 15.81 -8.71
CA VAL A 61 5.82 15.84 -7.38
C VAL A 61 6.63 15.06 -6.34
N ILE A 62 7.18 13.89 -6.69
CA ILE A 62 8.03 13.10 -5.78
C ILE A 62 9.37 13.82 -5.51
N SER A 63 9.96 14.46 -6.52
CA SER A 63 11.18 15.25 -6.38
C SER A 63 10.96 16.43 -5.41
N ASN A 64 9.85 17.14 -5.58
CA ASN A 64 9.45 18.25 -4.71
C ASN A 64 9.16 17.79 -3.28
N LEU A 65 8.43 16.68 -3.10
CA LEU A 65 8.21 16.05 -1.80
C LEU A 65 9.54 15.77 -1.09
N ARG A 66 10.50 15.13 -1.78
CA ARG A 66 11.83 14.84 -1.21
C ARG A 66 12.58 16.10 -0.83
N ARG A 67 12.52 17.16 -1.64
CA ARG A 67 13.16 18.45 -1.36
C ARG A 67 12.57 19.11 -0.12
N THR A 68 11.25 19.13 -0.01
CA THR A 68 10.55 19.69 1.16
C THR A 68 10.89 18.94 2.44
N LEU A 69 10.85 17.61 2.41
CA LEU A 69 11.23 16.80 3.58
C LEU A 69 12.70 17.00 3.97
N LYS A 70 13.60 17.11 2.99
CA LYS A 70 15.02 17.37 3.23
C LYS A 70 15.24 18.75 3.86
N PHE A 71 14.50 19.76 3.44
CA PHE A 71 14.54 21.10 4.04
C PHE A 71 14.20 21.06 5.53
N PHE A 72 13.05 20.48 5.89
CA PHE A 72 12.63 20.35 7.29
C PHE A 72 13.49 19.39 8.12
N SER A 73 14.13 18.41 7.47
CA SER A 73 15.08 17.54 8.15
C SER A 73 16.39 18.25 8.51
N LYS A 74 16.78 19.29 7.77
CA LYS A 74 18.05 20.01 7.95
C LYS A 74 17.92 21.32 8.72
N SER A 75 16.79 21.99 8.59
CA SER A 75 16.55 23.27 9.27
C SER A 75 15.87 23.04 10.62
N THR A 76 16.65 23.19 11.70
CA THR A 76 16.12 23.17 13.08
C THR A 76 15.04 24.23 13.27
N ASP A 77 15.28 25.42 12.72
CA ASP A 77 14.37 26.57 12.78
C ASP A 77 13.03 26.26 12.11
N ALA A 78 13.04 25.81 10.84
CA ALA A 78 11.82 25.46 10.12
C ALA A 78 11.06 24.30 10.79
N ARG A 79 11.80 23.33 11.36
CA ARG A 79 11.20 22.21 12.09
C ARG A 79 10.49 22.67 13.35
N GLU A 80 11.08 23.61 14.08
CA GLU A 80 10.49 24.16 15.31
C GLU A 80 9.27 25.03 15.00
N HIS A 81 9.34 25.87 13.96
CA HIS A 81 8.19 26.63 13.46
C HIS A 81 7.03 25.70 13.07
N LEU A 82 7.30 24.61 12.34
CA LEU A 82 6.28 23.63 11.99
C LEU A 82 5.74 22.90 13.23
N ARG A 83 6.58 22.59 14.23
CA ARG A 83 6.15 21.96 15.48
C ARG A 83 5.17 22.85 16.24
N ARG A 84 5.50 24.13 16.39
CA ARG A 84 4.64 25.12 17.06
C ARG A 84 3.31 25.31 16.33
N LYS A 85 3.35 25.53 15.01
CA LYS A 85 2.14 25.69 14.20
C LYS A 85 1.24 24.46 14.21
N ARG A 86 1.83 23.27 14.18
CA ARG A 86 1.06 22.03 14.34
C ARG A 86 0.41 21.90 15.72
N ALA A 87 1.08 22.34 16.79
CA ALA A 87 0.49 22.33 18.12
C ALA A 87 -0.68 23.32 18.23
N GLU A 88 -0.53 24.53 17.66
CA GLU A 88 -1.61 25.54 17.58
C GLU A 88 -2.85 25.00 16.84
N LEU A 89 -2.65 24.25 15.75
CA LEU A 89 -3.72 23.67 14.93
C LEU A 89 -4.17 22.26 15.38
N GLY A 90 -3.67 21.74 16.51
CA GLY A 90 -4.05 20.41 17.01
C GLY A 90 -3.58 19.21 16.17
N ILE A 91 -2.62 19.40 15.27
CA ILE A 91 -2.09 18.36 14.36
C ILE A 91 -1.08 17.48 15.11
N ARG A 92 -1.54 16.35 15.67
CA ARG A 92 -0.73 15.44 16.50
C ARG A 92 0.50 14.84 15.82
N ARG A 93 0.38 14.37 14.57
CA ARG A 93 1.45 13.64 13.84
C ARG A 93 2.18 14.52 12.83
N GLY A 94 3.51 14.44 12.81
CA GLY A 94 4.38 15.26 11.96
C GLY A 94 4.73 14.68 10.61
N LEU A 95 5.73 15.29 9.97
CA LEU A 95 6.31 14.81 8.73
C LEU A 95 6.98 13.45 8.95
N VAL A 96 6.77 12.55 8.00
CA VAL A 96 7.35 11.20 7.98
C VAL A 96 8.46 11.19 6.95
N SER A 97 9.62 10.65 7.33
CA SER A 97 10.75 10.49 6.42
C SER A 97 10.53 9.30 5.48
N ILE A 98 11.07 9.41 4.27
CA ILE A 98 11.07 8.31 3.30
C ILE A 98 12.12 7.28 3.75
N GLY A 99 11.65 6.16 4.29
CA GLY A 99 12.50 5.05 4.71
C GLY A 99 13.01 4.21 3.52
N LYS A 100 14.21 3.65 3.64
CA LYS A 100 14.79 2.72 2.66
C LYS A 100 14.16 1.32 2.71
N THR A 101 13.59 0.93 3.86
CA THR A 101 13.18 -0.45 4.16
C THR A 101 11.68 -0.65 4.33
N ARG A 102 10.89 0.42 4.49
CA ARG A 102 9.44 0.33 4.67
C ARG A 102 8.73 0.40 3.33
N PHE A 103 7.76 -0.48 3.11
CA PHE A 103 6.87 -0.41 1.95
C PHE A 103 6.07 0.90 1.96
N ALA A 104 5.65 1.33 0.77
CA ALA A 104 4.87 2.55 0.58
C ALA A 104 5.42 3.81 1.30
N SER A 105 6.75 3.90 1.49
CA SER A 105 7.35 5.02 2.24
C SER A 105 7.10 6.38 1.59
N ILE A 106 6.93 6.43 0.27
CA ILE A 106 6.50 7.64 -0.45
C ILE A 106 5.06 8.02 -0.09
N TYR A 107 4.14 7.06 0.00
CA TYR A 107 2.76 7.32 0.44
C TYR A 107 2.73 7.91 1.85
N HIS A 108 3.39 7.26 2.82
CA HIS A 108 3.37 7.75 4.21
C HIS A 108 3.99 9.15 4.34
N ALA A 109 5.06 9.41 3.58
CA ALA A 109 5.68 10.72 3.50
C ALA A 109 4.75 11.77 2.88
N ALA A 110 4.14 11.47 1.74
CA ALA A 110 3.21 12.36 1.03
C ALA A 110 1.96 12.65 1.89
N ALA A 111 1.33 11.63 2.44
CA ALA A 111 0.18 11.75 3.35
C ALA A 111 0.53 12.55 4.61
N SER A 112 1.76 12.42 5.12
CA SER A 112 2.23 13.24 6.25
C SER A 112 2.36 14.71 5.90
N LEU A 113 2.78 15.01 4.67
CA LEU A 113 2.89 16.37 4.18
C LEU A 113 1.50 16.98 3.97
N ILE A 114 0.57 16.26 3.33
CA ILE A 114 -0.84 16.67 3.17
C ILE A 114 -1.47 16.98 4.53
N ARG A 115 -1.31 16.09 5.52
CA ARG A 115 -1.82 16.32 6.87
C ARG A 115 -1.27 17.60 7.51
N CYS A 116 -0.02 17.93 7.23
CA CYS A 116 0.62 19.14 7.74
C CYS A 116 0.37 20.38 6.87
N MET A 117 -0.33 20.26 5.73
CA MET A 117 -0.55 21.38 4.80
C MET A 117 -1.19 22.61 5.44
N PRO A 118 -2.18 22.51 6.36
CA PRO A 118 -2.72 23.69 7.01
C PRO A 118 -1.63 24.51 7.73
N ALA A 119 -0.79 23.84 8.52
CA ALA A 119 0.34 24.48 9.21
C ALA A 119 1.40 25.01 8.22
N LEU A 120 1.66 24.28 7.14
CA LEU A 120 2.62 24.69 6.11
C LEU A 120 2.16 25.91 5.33
N ARG A 121 0.86 26.01 5.01
CA ARG A 121 0.28 27.15 4.30
C ARG A 121 0.40 28.43 5.13
N GLU A 122 0.17 28.38 6.43
CA GLU A 122 0.41 29.53 7.31
C GLU A 122 1.88 29.99 7.28
N LEU A 123 2.82 29.04 7.28
CA LEU A 123 4.25 29.35 7.15
C LEU A 123 4.62 29.88 5.76
N CYS A 124 3.88 29.52 4.72
CA CYS A 124 4.04 30.11 3.39
C CYS A 124 3.55 31.56 3.35
N THR A 125 2.41 31.84 3.97
CA THR A 125 1.85 33.21 4.05
C THR A 125 2.75 34.15 4.84
N SER A 126 3.48 33.66 5.85
CA SER A 126 4.52 34.43 6.55
C SER A 126 5.81 34.63 5.76
N GLY A 127 5.88 34.15 4.50
CA GLY A 127 7.06 34.25 3.63
C GLY A 127 8.20 33.29 4.01
N THR A 128 7.94 32.33 4.90
CA THR A 128 8.97 31.43 5.44
C THR A 128 9.27 30.27 4.49
N ILE A 129 8.29 29.82 3.70
CA ILE A 129 8.37 28.64 2.82
C ILE A 129 7.53 28.86 1.54
N ASN A 130 7.81 28.16 0.44
CA ASN A 130 6.95 28.14 -0.75
C ASN A 130 6.63 26.68 -1.16
N ILE A 131 5.34 26.34 -1.28
CA ILE A 131 4.85 25.00 -1.66
C ILE A 131 3.79 25.16 -2.75
N THR A 132 4.14 24.84 -4.00
CA THR A 132 3.28 25.03 -5.18
C THR A 132 2.70 23.74 -5.76
N PHE A 133 3.06 22.57 -5.24
CA PHE A 133 2.74 21.26 -5.82
C PHE A 133 1.63 20.48 -5.09
N SER A 134 0.73 21.17 -4.37
CA SER A 134 -0.25 20.49 -3.49
C SER A 134 -1.27 19.63 -4.26
N ALA A 135 -1.75 20.09 -5.41
CA ALA A 135 -2.72 19.35 -6.22
C ALA A 135 -2.13 18.02 -6.74
N ASP A 136 -0.92 18.06 -7.32
CA ASP A 136 -0.25 16.85 -7.79
C ASP A 136 0.07 15.88 -6.64
N LEU A 137 0.37 16.41 -5.45
CA LEU A 137 0.59 15.61 -4.25
C LEU A 137 -0.68 14.90 -3.80
N GLU A 138 -1.83 15.57 -3.87
CA GLU A 138 -3.14 14.98 -3.59
C GLU A 138 -3.46 13.85 -4.58
N ASN A 139 -3.23 14.06 -5.88
CA ASN A 139 -3.37 13.01 -6.90
C ASN A 139 -2.47 11.80 -6.62
N LEU A 140 -1.19 12.04 -6.29
CA LEU A 140 -0.26 10.97 -5.92
C LEU A 140 -0.75 10.19 -4.69
N VAL A 141 -1.19 10.89 -3.63
CA VAL A 141 -1.68 10.23 -2.41
C VAL A 141 -2.94 9.43 -2.69
N LYS A 142 -3.87 9.98 -3.48
CA LYS A 142 -5.12 9.31 -3.86
C LYS A 142 -4.87 7.94 -4.51
N VAL A 143 -3.94 7.88 -5.45
CA VAL A 143 -3.58 6.62 -6.15
C VAL A 143 -2.83 5.64 -5.22
N LEU A 144 -1.94 6.14 -4.36
CA LEU A 144 -1.13 5.29 -3.49
C LEU A 144 -1.84 4.84 -2.21
N GLU A 145 -2.90 5.53 -1.79
CA GLU A 145 -3.59 5.28 -0.53
C GLU A 145 -4.16 3.87 -0.40
N PRO A 146 -4.89 3.31 -1.40
CA PRO A 146 -5.38 1.94 -1.32
C PRO A 146 -4.27 0.92 -1.12
N ILE A 147 -3.11 1.16 -1.75
CA ILE A 147 -1.94 0.28 -1.66
C ILE A 147 -1.32 0.37 -0.27
N GLY A 148 -1.10 1.59 0.24
CA GLY A 148 -0.52 1.83 1.56
C GLY A 148 -1.37 1.24 2.69
N LYS A 149 -2.70 1.45 2.63
CA LYS A 149 -3.67 0.89 3.57
C LYS A 149 -3.70 -0.63 3.56
N SER A 150 -3.68 -1.23 2.37
CA SER A 150 -3.67 -2.69 2.22
C SER A 150 -2.39 -3.32 2.78
N ILE A 151 -1.24 -2.69 2.55
CA ILE A 151 0.03 -3.12 3.15
C ILE A 151 -0.04 -3.06 4.67
N GLU A 152 -0.49 -1.94 5.25
CA GLU A 152 -0.58 -1.78 6.71
C GLU A 152 -1.50 -2.85 7.34
N CYS A 153 -2.62 -3.15 6.68
CA CYS A 153 -3.50 -4.23 7.13
C CYS A 153 -2.78 -5.59 7.05
N LEU A 154 -2.13 -5.90 5.94
CA LEU A 154 -1.46 -7.19 5.73
C LEU A 154 -0.21 -7.40 6.57
N GLU A 155 0.44 -6.32 7.04
CA GLU A 155 1.54 -6.38 8.01
C GLU A 155 1.07 -6.70 9.44
N SER A 156 -0.25 -6.67 9.71
CA SER A 156 -0.81 -7.08 10.99
C SER A 156 -0.49 -8.54 11.34
N THR A 157 -0.20 -8.80 12.61
CA THR A 157 -0.02 -10.16 13.13
C THR A 157 -1.28 -11.01 13.11
N HIS A 158 -2.44 -10.38 12.88
CA HIS A 158 -3.73 -11.05 12.76
C HIS A 158 -4.12 -11.38 11.32
N SER A 159 -3.31 -10.97 10.34
CA SER A 159 -3.56 -11.23 8.93
C SER A 159 -3.44 -12.71 8.60
N THR A 160 -4.43 -13.19 7.87
CA THR A 160 -4.55 -14.56 7.39
C THR A 160 -4.38 -14.61 5.88
N VAL A 161 -4.31 -15.84 5.34
CA VAL A 161 -4.25 -16.08 3.89
C VAL A 161 -5.52 -15.57 3.17
N SER A 162 -6.68 -15.62 3.82
CA SER A 162 -7.94 -15.07 3.31
C SER A 162 -7.86 -13.55 3.16
N ASP A 163 -7.34 -12.87 4.20
CA ASP A 163 -7.21 -11.42 4.22
C ASP A 163 -6.30 -10.92 3.08
N VAL A 164 -5.30 -11.70 2.67
CA VAL A 164 -4.46 -11.39 1.48
C VAL A 164 -5.32 -11.21 0.24
N TYR A 165 -6.22 -12.14 -0.08
CA TYR A 165 -7.07 -12.03 -1.25
C TYR A 165 -8.03 -10.83 -1.13
N LEU A 166 -8.66 -10.68 0.04
CA LEU A 166 -9.62 -9.61 0.30
C LEU A 166 -8.99 -8.22 0.16
N PHE A 167 -7.84 -7.97 0.79
CA PHE A 167 -7.17 -6.66 0.71
C PHE A 167 -6.60 -6.38 -0.68
N TRP A 168 -6.13 -7.41 -1.41
CA TRP A 168 -5.77 -7.23 -2.81
C TRP A 168 -6.97 -6.83 -3.66
N LEU A 169 -8.10 -7.53 -3.52
CA LEU A 169 -9.34 -7.22 -4.25
C LEU A 169 -9.82 -5.80 -3.94
N ALA A 170 -9.89 -5.42 -2.66
CA ALA A 170 -10.27 -4.08 -2.23
C ALA A 170 -9.32 -2.99 -2.77
N CYS A 171 -8.01 -3.27 -2.78
CA CYS A 171 -7.01 -2.37 -3.36
C CYS A 171 -7.23 -2.18 -4.87
N MET A 172 -7.44 -3.27 -5.62
CA MET A 172 -7.64 -3.20 -7.08
C MET A 172 -8.94 -2.46 -7.41
N ALA A 173 -10.03 -2.75 -6.68
CA ALA A 173 -11.31 -2.09 -6.85
C ALA A 173 -11.22 -0.58 -6.57
N SER A 174 -10.53 -0.19 -5.49
CA SER A 174 -10.31 1.24 -5.18
C SER A 174 -9.51 1.96 -6.28
N ILE A 175 -8.49 1.31 -6.84
CA ILE A 175 -7.71 1.87 -7.96
C ILE A 175 -8.57 1.95 -9.23
N HIS A 176 -9.40 0.95 -9.48
CA HIS A 176 -10.33 0.95 -10.60
C HIS A 176 -11.32 2.12 -10.51
N ASP A 177 -11.90 2.36 -9.33
CA ASP A 177 -12.82 3.48 -9.11
C ASP A 177 -12.15 4.83 -9.36
N ILE A 178 -10.88 4.99 -8.96
CA ILE A 178 -10.08 6.18 -9.29
C ILE A 178 -9.91 6.31 -10.80
N ILE A 179 -9.56 5.23 -11.51
CA ILE A 179 -9.37 5.25 -12.96
C ILE A 179 -10.66 5.66 -13.69
N VAL A 180 -11.81 5.11 -13.28
CA VAL A 180 -13.09 5.32 -13.95
C VAL A 180 -13.69 6.68 -13.63
N HIS A 181 -13.64 7.13 -12.37
CA HIS A 181 -14.42 8.28 -11.90
C HIS A 181 -13.60 9.55 -11.66
N ASP A 182 -12.26 9.50 -11.70
CA ASP A 182 -11.43 10.67 -11.41
C ASP A 182 -11.01 11.43 -12.67
N ASP A 183 -11.58 12.59 -12.93
CA ASP A 183 -11.22 13.42 -14.08
C ASP A 183 -9.91 14.21 -13.89
N SER A 184 -9.30 14.19 -12.69
CA SER A 184 -8.05 14.92 -12.43
C SER A 184 -6.81 14.28 -13.07
N LEU A 185 -6.90 13.02 -13.48
CA LEU A 185 -5.80 12.25 -14.07
C LEU A 185 -5.98 12.13 -15.58
N GLU A 186 -4.90 12.37 -16.32
CA GLU A 186 -4.87 12.14 -17.76
C GLU A 186 -5.16 10.68 -18.11
N THR A 187 -5.83 10.45 -19.25
CA THR A 187 -6.18 9.11 -19.73
C THR A 187 -4.96 8.20 -19.93
N SER A 188 -3.83 8.76 -20.38
CA SER A 188 -2.55 8.06 -20.51
C SER A 188 -2.06 7.52 -19.15
N VAL A 189 -2.08 8.37 -18.12
CA VAL A 189 -1.68 8.02 -16.74
C VAL A 189 -2.61 6.95 -16.17
N LYS A 190 -3.92 7.08 -16.39
CA LYS A 190 -4.91 6.07 -15.98
C LYS A 190 -4.63 4.70 -16.60
N GLU A 191 -4.24 4.67 -17.87
CA GLU A 191 -3.88 3.44 -18.57
C GLU A 191 -2.60 2.81 -18.00
N ASP A 192 -1.56 3.62 -17.75
CA ASP A 192 -0.31 3.15 -17.14
C ASP A 192 -0.54 2.56 -15.74
N ILE A 193 -1.39 3.20 -14.92
CA ILE A 193 -1.81 2.69 -13.61
C ILE A 193 -2.56 1.37 -13.77
N ARG A 194 -3.49 1.27 -14.72
CA ARG A 194 -4.23 0.03 -14.98
C ARG A 194 -3.30 -1.12 -15.36
N GLN A 195 -2.36 -0.87 -16.27
CA GLN A 195 -1.39 -1.88 -16.71
C GLN A 195 -0.47 -2.33 -15.57
N ALA A 196 0.01 -1.40 -14.74
CA ALA A 196 0.80 -1.74 -13.56
C ALA A 196 0.01 -2.60 -12.56
N THR A 197 -1.24 -2.21 -12.30
CA THR A 197 -2.16 -2.88 -11.38
C THR A 197 -2.48 -4.30 -11.84
N ASN A 198 -2.93 -4.47 -13.08
CA ASN A 198 -3.26 -5.78 -13.66
C ASN A 198 -2.05 -6.72 -13.68
N ARG A 199 -0.88 -6.21 -14.08
CA ARG A 199 0.36 -7.00 -14.07
C ARG A 199 0.71 -7.52 -12.68
N ARG A 200 0.49 -6.72 -11.63
CA ARG A 200 0.79 -7.11 -10.25
C ARG A 200 -0.27 -8.05 -9.68
N TRP A 201 -1.54 -7.85 -10.04
CA TRP A 201 -2.64 -8.78 -9.74
C TRP A 201 -2.35 -10.18 -10.29
N ILE A 202 -2.05 -10.28 -11.59
CA ILE A 202 -1.74 -11.57 -12.25
C ILE A 202 -0.59 -12.27 -11.53
N GLN A 203 0.49 -11.53 -11.22
CA GLN A 203 1.66 -12.09 -10.53
C GLN A 203 1.38 -12.58 -9.11
N MET A 204 0.42 -11.99 -8.41
CA MET A 204 0.17 -12.25 -7.00
C MET A 204 -0.97 -13.24 -6.77
N ILE A 205 -2.03 -13.14 -7.56
CA ILE A 205 -3.28 -13.87 -7.37
C ILE A 205 -3.41 -14.98 -8.41
N GLU A 206 -3.41 -14.66 -9.71
CA GLU A 206 -3.65 -15.65 -10.76
C GLU A 206 -2.48 -16.62 -10.96
N GLN A 207 -1.25 -16.18 -10.70
CA GLN A 207 -0.04 -17.00 -10.76
C GLN A 207 0.43 -17.43 -9.37
N ALA A 208 -0.42 -17.28 -8.34
CA ALA A 208 -0.11 -17.79 -7.01
C ALA A 208 0.05 -19.32 -7.06
N PRO A 209 1.11 -19.88 -6.46
CA PRO A 209 1.21 -21.34 -6.35
C PRO A 209 0.00 -21.92 -5.62
N CYS A 210 -0.60 -22.95 -6.20
CA CYS A 210 -1.72 -23.70 -5.63
C CYS A 210 -2.96 -22.86 -5.28
N ASP A 211 -3.13 -21.69 -5.93
CA ASP A 211 -4.26 -20.77 -5.69
C ASP A 211 -4.47 -20.45 -4.21
N VAL A 212 -3.39 -20.39 -3.43
CA VAL A 212 -3.44 -20.44 -1.96
C VAL A 212 -4.26 -19.31 -1.35
N TYR A 213 -4.21 -18.11 -1.94
CA TYR A 213 -4.95 -16.95 -1.45
C TYR A 213 -6.43 -17.01 -1.78
N TYR A 214 -6.77 -17.39 -3.02
CA TYR A 214 -8.16 -17.58 -3.43
C TYR A 214 -8.81 -18.73 -2.64
N THR A 215 -8.09 -19.84 -2.48
CA THR A 215 -8.53 -20.99 -1.71
C THR A 215 -8.72 -20.64 -0.23
N GLY A 216 -7.76 -19.89 0.35
CA GLY A 216 -7.85 -19.42 1.73
C GLY A 216 -9.08 -18.53 1.97
N PHE A 217 -9.39 -17.64 1.03
CA PHE A 217 -10.60 -16.82 1.06
C PHE A 217 -11.87 -17.64 0.94
N PHE A 218 -11.93 -18.57 -0.02
CA PHE A 218 -13.11 -19.40 -0.25
C PHE A 218 -13.47 -20.29 0.95
N PHE A 219 -12.47 -20.78 1.68
CA PHE A 219 -12.68 -21.60 2.88
C PHE A 219 -12.78 -20.80 4.18
N ASP A 220 -12.79 -19.47 4.13
CA ASP A 220 -12.93 -18.65 5.31
C ASP A 220 -14.40 -18.50 5.71
N PRO A 221 -14.85 -19.09 6.84
CA PRO A 221 -16.24 -19.00 7.25
C PRO A 221 -16.67 -17.57 7.63
N ARG A 222 -15.74 -16.64 7.84
CA ARG A 222 -16.03 -15.22 8.05
C ARG A 222 -16.60 -14.59 6.78
N GLU A 223 -16.14 -15.04 5.62
CA GLU A 223 -16.53 -14.50 4.31
C GLU A 223 -17.82 -15.16 3.78
N CYS A 224 -18.07 -16.44 4.10
CA CYS A 224 -19.29 -17.13 3.70
C CYS A 224 -20.57 -16.56 4.33
N ARG A 225 -20.50 -15.93 5.53
CA ARG A 225 -21.69 -15.37 6.20
C ARG A 225 -22.28 -14.16 5.50
N HIS A 226 -21.50 -13.46 4.69
CA HIS A 226 -21.96 -12.34 3.88
C HIS A 226 -22.70 -12.79 2.61
N GLN A 227 -22.67 -14.07 2.25
CA GLN A 227 -23.37 -14.62 1.08
C GLN A 227 -24.81 -15.10 1.39
N THR A 228 -25.14 -15.32 2.67
CA THR A 228 -26.43 -15.89 3.09
C THR A 228 -27.51 -14.87 3.40
N GLU A 229 -27.18 -13.58 3.48
CA GLU A 229 -28.15 -12.49 3.50
C GLU A 229 -28.22 -11.89 2.09
N GLY A 230 -29.43 -11.92 1.50
CA GLY A 230 -29.74 -11.70 0.08
C GLY A 230 -28.80 -10.76 -0.71
N ILE A 231 -28.50 -11.20 -1.93
CA ILE A 231 -27.73 -10.51 -2.98
C ILE A 231 -28.13 -9.02 -3.07
N GLN A 232 -27.44 -8.18 -2.30
CA GLN A 232 -27.15 -6.81 -2.67
C GLN A 232 -25.80 -6.88 -3.40
N PRO A 233 -25.63 -6.21 -4.55
CA PRO A 233 -24.37 -6.25 -5.27
C PRO A 233 -23.27 -5.75 -4.32
N LEU A 234 -22.03 -6.19 -4.55
CA LEU A 234 -20.82 -5.63 -3.96
C LEU A 234 -20.75 -4.12 -4.26
N ILE A 235 -21.56 -3.33 -3.55
CA ILE A 235 -21.67 -1.89 -3.66
C ILE A 235 -20.87 -1.31 -2.50
N SER A 236 -19.86 -0.55 -2.92
CA SER A 236 -19.03 0.34 -2.12
C SER A 236 -17.91 -0.32 -1.32
N CYS A 237 -16.70 -0.27 -1.90
CA CYS A 237 -15.42 -0.48 -1.22
C CYS A 237 -15.27 0.33 0.10
N GLN A 238 -16.07 1.39 0.27
CA GLN A 238 -16.17 2.17 1.50
C GLN A 238 -16.67 1.32 2.69
N ASN A 239 -17.63 0.41 2.48
CA ASN A 239 -18.25 -0.33 3.58
C ASN A 239 -17.35 -1.45 4.16
N ILE A 240 -16.50 -2.07 3.33
CA ILE A 240 -15.52 -3.06 3.81
C ILE A 240 -14.41 -2.36 4.59
N ALA A 241 -13.93 -1.22 4.09
CA ALA A 241 -12.97 -0.39 4.79
C ALA A 241 -13.56 0.08 6.14
N ASP A 242 -14.77 0.63 6.18
CA ASP A 242 -15.38 1.15 7.41
C ASP A 242 -15.68 0.04 8.45
N THR A 243 -16.03 -1.16 8.00
CA THR A 243 -16.24 -2.33 8.88
C THR A 243 -14.94 -2.85 9.48
N ILE A 244 -13.82 -2.74 8.75
CA ILE A 244 -12.49 -3.17 9.20
C ILE A 244 -11.78 -2.07 10.04
N TYR A 245 -11.92 -0.81 9.65
CA TYR A 245 -11.31 0.34 10.34
C TYR A 245 -12.04 0.76 11.63
N GLY A 246 -13.31 0.39 11.80
CA GLY A 246 -14.07 0.66 13.03
C GLY A 246 -13.70 -0.24 14.24
N ARG A 247 -12.79 -1.21 14.06
CA ARG A 247 -12.37 -2.15 15.11
C ARG A 247 -10.88 -2.07 15.51
N ILE A 248 -10.18 -1.00 15.10
CA ILE A 248 -8.81 -0.70 15.58
C ILE A 248 -8.84 0.46 16.56
#